data_AF-A0A834BQG9-F1
#
_entry.id   AF-A0A834BQG9-F1
#
_cell.length_a   1.000
_cell.length_b   1.000
_cell.length_c   1.000
_cell.angle_alpha   90.00
_cell.angle_beta   90.00
_cell.angle_gamma   90.00
#
_symmetry.space_group_name_H-M   'P 1'
#
loop_
_entity.id
_entity.type
_entity.pdbx_description
1 polymer ?
#
loop_
_entity_poly.entity_id
_entity_poly.type
_entity_poly.pdbx_seq_one_letter_code
_entity_poly.pdbx_strand_id
1 'polypeptide(L)'
;VVGRIIGHSFLNRGPLLWGLSNCLLPLICGDKLATPVFEMKDCPDSDITDIVFLLESERDLTEVDKGEVNQLEMSWDLPMVTIQNRCWLAERVLYHGVIGRRLQQIAQIRAGLKDPGVLQMLKQRPDFTAVLFPRGAEEVLEPEV
;
A
#
# COMPACT_ATOMS: atom_id res chain seq x y z
N VAL A 1 -10.09 -12.11 -10.11
CA VAL A 1 -9.31 -13.27 -10.59
C VAL A 1 -8.10 -13.53 -9.72
N VAL A 2 -7.22 -12.54 -9.49
CA VAL A 2 -5.99 -12.67 -8.67
C VAL A 2 -6.22 -13.36 -7.32
N GLY A 3 -7.19 -12.88 -6.51
CA GLY A 3 -7.48 -13.51 -5.21
C GLY A 3 -7.87 -14.99 -5.28
N ARG A 4 -8.56 -15.41 -6.34
CA ARG A 4 -8.90 -16.82 -6.57
C ARG A 4 -7.64 -17.64 -6.85
N ILE A 5 -6.74 -17.12 -7.68
CA ILE A 5 -5.47 -17.79 -8.02
C ILE A 5 -4.60 -17.91 -6.77
N ILE A 6 -4.47 -16.85 -5.97
CA ILE A 6 -3.74 -16.86 -4.69
C ILE A 6 -4.32 -17.95 -3.77
N GLY A 7 -5.64 -17.94 -3.56
CA GLY A 7 -6.30 -18.91 -2.70
C GLY A 7 -6.17 -20.35 -3.21
N HIS A 8 -6.33 -20.56 -4.52
CA HIS A 8 -6.17 -21.88 -5.13
C HIS A 8 -4.73 -22.39 -5.02
N SER A 9 -3.73 -21.53 -5.26
CA SER A 9 -2.32 -21.87 -5.08
C SER A 9 -2.05 -22.32 -3.63
N PHE A 10 -2.51 -21.54 -2.66
CA PHE A 10 -2.34 -21.86 -1.24
C PHE A 10 -2.95 -23.22 -0.86
N LEU A 11 -4.19 -23.50 -1.26
CA LEU A 11 -4.87 -24.76 -0.96
C LEU A 11 -4.18 -25.98 -1.58
N ASN A 12 -3.51 -25.80 -2.72
CA ASN A 12 -2.79 -26.85 -3.43
C ASN A 12 -1.29 -26.91 -3.08
N ARG A 13 -0.84 -26.20 -2.03
CA ARG A 13 0.58 -26.12 -1.62
C ARG A 13 1.49 -25.60 -2.76
N GLY A 14 0.95 -24.74 -3.61
CA GLY A 14 1.67 -24.04 -4.65
C GLY A 14 2.46 -22.83 -4.12
N PRO A 15 3.06 -22.04 -5.02
CA PRO A 15 3.80 -20.85 -4.65
C PRO A 15 2.90 -19.82 -3.95
N LEU A 16 3.47 -19.17 -2.94
CA LEU A 16 2.82 -18.12 -2.16
C LEU A 16 3.14 -16.74 -2.74
N LEU A 17 2.38 -15.73 -2.36
CA LEU A 17 2.68 -14.34 -2.69
C LEU A 17 3.51 -13.72 -1.55
N TRP A 18 4.80 -13.56 -1.81
CA TRP A 18 5.78 -13.04 -0.84
C TRP A 18 5.94 -11.53 -0.97
N GLY A 19 6.36 -10.87 0.11
CA GLY A 19 6.84 -9.50 0.07
C GLY A 19 5.76 -8.42 -0.03
N LEU A 20 4.49 -8.77 0.22
CA LEU A 20 3.45 -7.75 0.40
C LEU A 20 3.76 -6.88 1.62
N SER A 21 3.57 -5.57 1.49
CA SER A 21 3.65 -4.66 2.63
C SER A 21 2.63 -5.07 3.71
N ASN A 22 3.07 -5.00 4.97
CA ASN A 22 2.24 -5.30 6.14
C ASN A 22 1.01 -4.40 6.23
N CYS A 23 1.05 -3.17 5.72
CA CYS A 23 -0.08 -2.24 5.77
C CYS A 23 -1.27 -2.74 4.92
N LEU A 24 -1.02 -3.59 3.92
CA LEU A 24 -2.04 -4.14 3.03
C LEU A 24 -2.75 -5.37 3.60
N LEU A 25 -2.11 -6.11 4.51
CA LEU A 25 -2.62 -7.39 5.01
C LEU A 25 -3.98 -7.26 5.74
N PRO A 26 -4.17 -6.30 6.67
CA PRO A 26 -5.47 -6.11 7.31
C PRO A 26 -6.58 -5.78 6.31
N LEU A 27 -6.26 -4.99 5.28
CA LEU A 27 -7.20 -4.59 4.24
C LEU A 27 -7.65 -5.78 3.37
N ILE A 28 -6.70 -6.62 2.97
CA ILE A 28 -6.95 -7.85 2.19
C ILE A 28 -7.77 -8.85 3.02
N CYS A 29 -7.44 -9.03 4.31
CA CYS A 29 -8.17 -9.90 5.23
C CYS A 29 -9.57 -9.37 5.58
N GLY A 30 -9.83 -8.09 5.29
CA GLY A 30 -11.12 -7.45 5.49
C GLY A 30 -11.37 -7.09 6.95
N ASP A 31 -10.31 -6.76 7.68
CA ASP A 31 -10.43 -6.10 8.97
C ASP A 31 -11.00 -4.70 8.75
N LYS A 32 -12.17 -4.44 9.35
CA LYS A 32 -12.88 -3.16 9.23
C LYS A 32 -12.41 -2.12 10.23
N LEU A 33 -11.69 -2.53 11.27
CA LEU A 33 -11.19 -1.66 12.34
C LEU A 33 -9.71 -1.30 12.13
N ALA A 34 -9.03 -1.97 11.20
CA ALA A 34 -7.65 -1.68 10.91
C ALA A 34 -7.48 -0.26 10.34
N THR A 35 -6.70 0.54 11.05
CA THR A 35 -6.11 1.80 10.57
C THR A 35 -4.66 1.51 10.21
N PRO A 36 -4.37 1.02 8.99
CA PRO A 36 -3.01 0.77 8.56
C PRO A 36 -2.18 2.05 8.68
N VAL A 37 -1.00 1.92 9.26
CA VAL A 37 0.04 2.95 9.23
C VAL A 37 0.84 2.74 7.95
N PHE A 38 1.10 3.83 7.23
CA PHE A 38 1.82 3.81 5.97
C PHE A 38 3.20 4.42 6.15
N GLU A 39 4.19 3.76 5.58
CA GLU A 39 5.56 4.26 5.47
C GLU A 39 5.90 4.47 3.99
N MET A 40 6.92 5.29 3.69
CA MET A 40 7.35 5.52 2.30
C MET A 40 7.66 4.20 1.55
N LYS A 41 8.24 3.21 2.24
CA LYS A 41 8.57 1.88 1.66
C LYS A 41 7.33 1.08 1.21
N ASP A 42 6.15 1.44 1.70
CA ASP A 42 4.90 0.80 1.30
C ASP A 42 4.37 1.35 -0.03
N CYS A 43 4.87 2.51 -0.45
CA CYS A 43 4.49 3.12 -1.71
C CYS A 43 5.34 2.52 -2.84
N PRO A 44 4.70 1.92 -3.87
CA PRO A 44 5.43 1.34 -4.99
C PRO A 44 5.81 2.38 -6.07
N ASP A 45 5.27 3.59 -5.99
CA ASP A 45 5.36 4.61 -7.03
C ASP A 45 6.43 5.65 -6.60
N SER A 46 7.60 5.65 -7.24
CA SER A 46 8.77 6.45 -6.80
C SER A 46 8.55 7.96 -6.93
N ASP A 47 7.82 8.38 -7.96
CA ASP A 47 7.37 9.76 -8.17
C ASP A 47 6.52 10.27 -6.99
N ILE A 48 5.71 9.39 -6.41
CA ILE A 48 4.90 9.73 -5.24
C ILE A 48 5.78 9.81 -3.98
N THR A 49 6.73 8.91 -3.81
CA THR A 49 7.66 8.98 -2.67
C THR A 49 8.52 10.23 -2.70
N ASP A 50 8.94 10.69 -3.89
CA ASP A 50 9.71 11.93 -4.05
C ASP A 50 8.88 13.16 -3.63
N ILE A 51 7.60 13.20 -4.02
CA ILE A 51 6.67 14.27 -3.61
C ILE A 51 6.40 14.24 -2.11
N VAL A 52 6.23 13.06 -1.50
CA VAL A 52 6.05 12.94 -0.05
C VAL A 52 7.32 13.40 0.68
N PHE A 53 8.50 13.00 0.23
CA PHE A 53 9.78 13.44 0.79
C PHE A 53 9.95 14.97 0.68
N LEU A 54 9.57 15.54 -0.47
CA LEU A 54 9.54 16.98 -0.68
C LEU A 54 8.59 17.67 0.32
N LEU A 55 7.39 17.13 0.53
CA LEU A 55 6.41 17.67 1.47
C LEU A 55 6.84 17.51 2.94
N GLU A 56 7.56 16.46 3.31
CA GLU A 56 8.05 16.26 4.69
C GLU A 56 9.30 17.09 5.01
N SER A 57 10.01 17.59 4.00
CA SER A 57 11.24 18.36 4.22
C SER A 57 10.98 19.70 4.94
N GLU A 58 11.90 20.10 5.83
CA GLU A 58 11.79 21.38 6.57
C GLU A 58 12.12 22.62 5.70
N ARG A 59 12.65 22.43 4.49
CA ARG A 59 12.99 23.53 3.58
C ARG A 59 11.74 24.21 3.02
N ASP A 60 11.82 25.50 2.75
CA ASP A 60 10.77 26.19 2.00
C ASP A 60 10.62 25.60 0.59
N LEU A 61 9.37 25.41 0.17
CA LEU A 61 9.03 24.97 -1.18
C LEU A 61 9.22 26.13 -2.16
N THR A 62 10.03 25.90 -3.19
CA THR A 62 10.16 26.84 -4.31
C THR A 62 8.87 26.88 -5.14
N GLU A 63 8.70 27.89 -5.99
CA GLU A 63 7.54 27.95 -6.89
C GLU A 63 7.51 26.77 -7.88
N VAL A 64 8.66 26.19 -8.20
CA VAL A 64 8.76 24.98 -9.02
C VAL A 64 8.25 23.76 -8.22
N ASP A 65 8.76 23.58 -6.99
CA ASP A 65 8.31 22.50 -6.10
C ASP A 65 6.79 22.54 -5.89
N LYS A 66 6.24 23.75 -5.65
CA LYS A 66 4.79 23.94 -5.52
C LYS A 66 4.06 23.58 -6.80
N GLY A 67 4.60 23.94 -7.97
CA GLY A 67 4.01 23.59 -9.26
C GLY A 67 3.85 22.08 -9.45
N GLU A 68 4.89 21.32 -9.14
CA GLU A 68 4.89 19.85 -9.25
C GLU A 68 3.89 19.20 -8.28
N VAL A 69 3.91 19.62 -7.02
CA VAL A 69 2.97 19.13 -5.99
C VAL A 69 1.53 19.45 -6.38
N ASN A 70 1.23 20.69 -6.77
CA ASN A 70 -0.11 21.12 -7.12
C ASN A 70 -0.65 20.39 -8.37
N GLN A 71 0.22 20.04 -9.33
CA GLN A 71 -0.17 19.26 -10.50
C GLN A 71 -0.68 17.87 -10.09
N LEU A 72 0.00 17.21 -9.14
CA LEU A 72 -0.45 15.95 -8.58
C LEU A 72 -1.77 16.13 -7.84
N GLU A 73 -1.84 17.12 -6.95
CA GLU A 73 -3.01 17.39 -6.10
C GLU A 73 -4.28 17.63 -6.91
N MET A 74 -4.18 18.43 -7.98
CA MET A 74 -5.29 18.67 -8.90
C MET A 74 -5.81 17.38 -9.54
N SER A 75 -4.93 16.44 -9.86
CA SER A 75 -5.34 15.17 -10.46
C SER A 75 -6.01 14.22 -9.44
N TRP A 76 -5.81 14.46 -8.15
CA TRP A 76 -6.28 13.60 -7.05
C TRP A 76 -7.37 14.27 -6.18
N ASP A 77 -7.92 15.40 -6.64
CA ASP A 77 -8.91 16.20 -5.92
C ASP A 77 -8.44 16.64 -4.51
N LEU A 78 -7.14 16.94 -4.37
CA LEU A 78 -6.53 17.44 -3.14
C LEU A 78 -6.41 18.97 -3.15
N PRO A 79 -6.42 19.63 -1.98
CA PRO A 79 -6.23 21.08 -1.91
C PRO A 79 -4.78 21.45 -2.24
N MET A 80 -4.59 22.63 -2.81
CA MET A 80 -3.27 23.19 -3.14
C MET A 80 -2.34 23.24 -1.92
N VAL A 81 -1.04 23.04 -2.15
CA VAL A 81 -0.03 23.09 -1.10
C VAL A 81 0.14 24.48 -0.50
N THR A 82 0.13 24.52 0.82
CA THR A 82 0.39 25.68 1.68
C THR A 82 1.34 25.26 2.80
N ILE A 83 1.93 26.22 3.50
CA ILE A 83 2.79 25.94 4.65
C ILE A 83 1.99 25.23 5.76
N GLN A 84 0.69 25.55 5.90
CA GLN A 84 -0.16 25.06 6.98
C GLN A 84 -0.68 23.63 6.75
N ASN A 85 -0.92 23.22 5.50
CA ASN A 85 -1.45 21.90 5.18
C ASN A 85 -0.38 20.91 4.71
N ARG A 86 0.89 21.31 4.65
CA ARG A 86 2.00 20.53 4.09
C ARG A 86 2.14 19.12 4.68
N CYS A 87 2.20 18.99 6.01
CA CYS A 87 2.34 17.69 6.67
C CYS A 87 1.12 16.80 6.42
N TRP A 88 -0.08 17.39 6.49
CA TRP A 88 -1.32 16.67 6.18
C TRP A 88 -1.37 16.21 4.72
N LEU A 89 -0.86 17.02 3.79
CA LEU A 89 -0.75 16.66 2.39
C LEU A 89 0.23 15.51 2.18
N ALA A 90 1.37 15.49 2.87
CA ALA A 90 2.31 14.38 2.80
C ALA A 90 1.62 13.05 3.18
N GLU A 91 0.94 13.01 4.33
CA GLU A 91 0.19 11.84 4.77
C GLU A 91 -0.90 11.44 3.77
N ARG A 92 -1.61 12.42 3.22
CA ARG A 92 -2.71 12.18 2.28
C ARG A 92 -2.18 11.66 0.94
N VAL A 93 -1.14 12.26 0.39
CA VAL A 93 -0.48 11.82 -0.85
C VAL A 93 0.04 10.40 -0.67
N LEU A 94 0.72 10.11 0.45
CA LEU A 94 1.20 8.75 0.74
C LEU A 94 0.02 7.76 0.81
N TYR A 95 -1.06 8.10 1.52
CA TYR A 95 -2.27 7.27 1.56
C TYR A 95 -2.82 6.98 0.15
N HIS A 96 -2.92 7.99 -0.72
CA HIS A 96 -3.45 7.82 -2.08
C HIS A 96 -2.50 6.98 -2.96
N GLY A 97 -1.19 7.14 -2.80
CA GLY A 97 -0.17 6.34 -3.48
C GLY A 97 -0.23 4.85 -3.09
N VAL A 98 -0.32 4.58 -1.78
CA VAL A 98 -0.31 3.20 -1.27
C VAL A 98 -1.66 2.50 -1.47
N ILE A 99 -2.77 3.09 -0.99
CA ILE A 99 -4.07 2.39 -0.98
C ILE A 99 -5.24 3.14 -1.59
N GLY A 100 -5.29 4.47 -1.50
CA GLY A 100 -6.50 5.23 -1.84
C GLY A 100 -6.97 4.95 -3.26
N ARG A 101 -6.04 4.88 -4.22
CA ARG A 101 -6.30 4.56 -5.62
C ARG A 101 -6.41 3.05 -5.92
N ARG A 102 -6.13 2.18 -4.93
CA ARG A 102 -6.07 0.71 -5.06
C ARG A 102 -7.18 0.00 -4.28
N LEU A 103 -8.09 0.73 -3.64
CA LEU A 103 -9.16 0.16 -2.80
C LEU A 103 -10.05 -0.83 -3.56
N GLN A 104 -10.37 -0.56 -4.83
CA GLN A 104 -11.19 -1.45 -5.65
C GLN A 104 -10.45 -2.77 -5.95
N GLN A 105 -9.16 -2.70 -6.25
CA GLN A 105 -8.32 -3.88 -6.52
C GLN A 105 -8.15 -4.71 -5.25
N ILE A 106 -7.93 -4.08 -4.09
CA ILE A 106 -7.89 -4.76 -2.79
C ILE A 106 -9.23 -5.46 -2.53
N ALA A 107 -10.37 -4.79 -2.80
CA ALA A 107 -11.69 -5.39 -2.66
C ALA A 107 -11.89 -6.59 -3.61
N GLN A 108 -11.37 -6.53 -4.83
CA GLN A 108 -11.41 -7.64 -5.79
C GLN A 108 -10.51 -8.82 -5.37
N ILE A 109 -9.32 -8.57 -4.81
CA ILE A 109 -8.46 -9.62 -4.24
C ILE A 109 -9.21 -10.31 -3.10
N ARG A 110 -9.76 -9.54 -2.16
CA ARG A 110 -10.55 -10.05 -1.04
C ARG A 110 -11.75 -10.86 -1.51
N ALA A 111 -12.50 -10.36 -2.50
CA ALA A 111 -13.61 -11.10 -3.09
C ALA A 111 -13.13 -12.43 -3.72
N GLY A 112 -12.01 -12.43 -4.42
CA GLY A 112 -11.43 -13.64 -5.00
C GLY A 112 -10.97 -14.67 -3.96
N LEU A 113 -10.52 -14.23 -2.78
CA LEU A 113 -10.17 -15.12 -1.67
C LEU A 113 -11.40 -15.73 -1.00
N LYS A 114 -12.59 -15.13 -1.17
CA LYS A 114 -13.85 -15.67 -0.63
C LYS A 114 -14.28 -16.94 -1.34
N ASP A 115 -14.16 -16.99 -2.66
CA ASP A 115 -14.63 -18.12 -3.49
C ASP A 115 -14.02 -19.48 -3.08
N PRO A 116 -12.70 -19.62 -2.84
CA PRO A 116 -12.11 -20.87 -2.36
C PRO A 116 -12.23 -21.08 -0.84
N GLY A 117 -12.95 -20.21 -0.11
CA GLY A 117 -13.09 -20.27 1.35
C GLY A 117 -11.88 -19.74 2.15
N VAL A 118 -10.80 -19.31 1.49
CA VAL A 118 -9.56 -18.84 2.13
C VAL A 118 -9.81 -17.58 2.97
N LEU A 119 -10.65 -16.65 2.51
CA LEU A 119 -10.99 -15.45 3.29
C LEU A 119 -11.67 -15.80 4.63
N GLN A 120 -12.54 -16.81 4.65
CA GLN A 120 -13.19 -17.25 5.88
C GLN A 120 -12.18 -17.88 6.85
N MET A 121 -11.26 -18.68 6.32
CA MET A 121 -10.16 -19.26 7.08
C MET A 121 -9.31 -18.16 7.73
N LEU A 122 -8.90 -17.13 6.98
CA LEU A 122 -8.12 -16.01 7.53
C LEU A 122 -8.87 -15.26 8.65
N LYS A 123 -10.18 -15.08 8.52
CA LYS A 123 -11.00 -14.43 9.56
C LYS A 123 -11.12 -15.27 10.84
N GLN A 124 -11.19 -16.59 10.71
CA GLN A 124 -11.26 -17.52 11.84
C GLN A 124 -9.89 -17.76 12.48
N ARG A 125 -8.81 -17.65 11.69
CA ARG A 125 -7.43 -17.91 12.07
C ARG A 125 -6.51 -16.84 11.49
N PRO A 126 -6.44 -15.64 12.11
CA PRO A 126 -5.60 -14.54 11.64
C PRO A 126 -4.12 -14.90 11.51
N ASP A 127 -3.62 -15.84 12.30
CA ASP A 127 -2.24 -16.34 12.25
C ASP A 127 -1.87 -16.92 10.87
N PHE A 128 -2.85 -17.43 10.11
CA PHE A 128 -2.61 -17.93 8.76
C PHE A 128 -2.31 -16.82 7.74
N THR A 129 -2.50 -15.55 8.10
CA THR A 129 -2.13 -14.42 7.24
C THR A 129 -0.63 -14.47 6.92
N ALA A 130 0.22 -14.72 7.91
CA ALA A 130 1.67 -14.81 7.71
C ALA A 130 2.10 -16.08 6.95
N VAL A 131 1.24 -17.09 6.90
CA VAL A 131 1.48 -18.32 6.12
C VAL A 131 1.05 -18.12 4.67
N LEU A 132 -0.05 -17.42 4.42
CA LEU A 132 -0.53 -17.13 3.07
C LEU A 132 0.30 -16.04 2.38
N PHE A 133 0.68 -15.01 3.15
CA PHE A 133 1.47 -13.86 2.72
C PHE A 133 2.75 -13.78 3.56
N PRO A 134 3.71 -14.67 3.32
CA PRO A 134 4.98 -14.64 4.02
C PRO A 134 5.77 -13.37 3.68
N ARG A 135 6.60 -12.94 4.63
CA ARG A 135 7.55 -11.85 4.38
C ARG A 135 8.62 -12.34 3.42
N GLY A 136 9.03 -11.47 2.49
CA GLY A 136 10.30 -11.65 1.79
C GLY A 136 11.42 -11.78 2.82
N ALA A 137 12.42 -12.64 2.57
CA ALA A 137 13.67 -12.49 3.28
C ALA A 137 14.17 -11.05 3.06
N GLU A 138 14.76 -10.42 4.08
CA GLU A 138 15.66 -9.30 3.84
C GLU A 138 16.82 -9.85 3.02
N GLU A 139 16.65 -9.97 1.71
CA GLU A 139 17.80 -10.01 0.82
C GLU A 139 18.46 -8.65 0.99
N VAL A 140 19.52 -8.64 1.79
CA VAL A 140 20.60 -7.68 1.64
C VAL A 140 20.99 -7.80 0.17
N LEU A 141 20.46 -6.90 -0.65
CA LEU A 141 20.95 -6.67 -1.99
C LEU A 141 22.40 -6.18 -1.79
N GLU A 142 23.34 -7.12 -1.69
CA GLU A 142 24.74 -6.75 -1.77
C GLU A 142 24.91 -6.07 -3.13
N PRO A 143 25.47 -4.84 -3.17
CA PRO A 143 25.65 -4.14 -4.42
C PRO A 143 26.51 -5.01 -5.32
N GLU A 144 26.09 -5.19 -6.57
CA GLU A 144 26.89 -5.86 -7.59
C GLU A 144 28.30 -5.23 -7.61
N VAL A 145 29.31 -6.07 -7.35
CA VAL A 145 30.74 -5.70 -7.30
C VAL A 145 31.27 -5.41 -8.69
#